data_AF-A0A239HZF5-F1
#
_entry.id   AF-A0A239HZF5-F1
#
_cell.length_a   1.000
_cell.length_b   1.000
_cell.length_c   1.000
_cell.angle_alpha   90.00
_cell.angle_beta   90.00
_cell.angle_gamma   90.00
#
_symmetry.space_group_name_H-M   'P 1'
#
loop_
_entity.id
_entity.type
_entity.pdbx_description
1 polymer ?
#
loop_
_entity_poly.entity_id
_entity_poly.type
_entity_poly.pdbx_seq_one_letter_code
_entity_poly.pdbx_strand_id
1 'polypeptide(L)'
;MGRRCLVSTWIWALVLLAAVWAAHWGAEHLAKPLKKLRQQWGFSVAAGGALVGLAAASPEIGINVASAITGVADIGLGTMFGSNVIAIPFMVITAYIATRHLKKKNADKAHQQHIKEHLLKVDPTAVTVQALPYLVILAVVAILTIPAPWQGLQPVDGWIMLGIYFIYLTQALLRGKEEGEKVEWKKKEIWLAVAGLAALGAGAYFTVRATENIVAALGISKIVGGLFITAPMAALPEVFATWSVAKSGQITSAVTSVIGDHAVTLTVAFLPLALVVVPVNDLPLYITVLSFAALVGILYAAFIHWGGKDGKHGFNRWQVFSLGGVVLVYVGVMLLGVLQVLGGSSGEGAKLFKAFNQDQNDYLEEREFYRAIARMDFFGAWNHNHDQSLSEDEWRAGISEYLGGYKLDQVEEFRAWDLNGNGQIAEEEFRQGLLSAIDIDSNGQISESEFVNLYKEGHKSEN
;
A
#
# COMPACT_ATOMS: atom_id res chain seq x y z
N MET A 1 -9.56 -30.22 1.08
CA MET A 1 -8.83 -29.25 0.23
C MET A 1 -7.80 -28.37 0.96
N GLY A 2 -7.83 -28.21 2.30
CA GLY A 2 -6.98 -27.24 3.02
C GLY A 2 -5.44 -27.37 2.91
N ARG A 3 -4.87 -28.57 2.71
CA ARG A 3 -3.40 -28.72 2.58
C ARG A 3 -2.82 -28.21 1.25
N ARG A 4 -3.58 -28.21 0.15
CA ARG A 4 -3.10 -27.70 -1.15
C ARG A 4 -3.08 -26.17 -1.19
N CYS A 5 -4.06 -25.52 -0.56
CA CYS A 5 -4.14 -24.07 -0.49
C CYS A 5 -2.99 -23.48 0.36
N LEU A 6 -2.74 -24.05 1.55
CA LEU A 6 -1.64 -23.63 2.44
C LEU A 6 -0.25 -23.81 1.80
N VAL A 7 -0.01 -24.93 1.11
CA VAL A 7 1.28 -25.17 0.43
C VAL A 7 1.52 -24.16 -0.69
N SER A 8 0.47 -23.67 -1.36
CA SER A 8 0.57 -22.65 -2.39
C SER A 8 0.94 -21.27 -1.82
N THR A 9 0.34 -20.86 -0.70
CA THR A 9 0.58 -19.53 -0.10
C THR A 9 2.03 -19.36 0.41
N TRP A 10 2.62 -20.41 1.00
CA TRP A 10 4.02 -20.35 1.45
C TRP A 10 5.02 -20.19 0.29
N ILE A 11 4.73 -20.80 -0.87
CA ILE A 11 5.55 -20.60 -2.08
C ILE A 11 5.50 -19.13 -2.48
N TRP A 12 4.32 -18.53 -2.51
CA TRP A 12 4.17 -17.11 -2.84
C TRP A 12 4.85 -16.19 -1.82
N ALA A 13 4.85 -16.54 -0.53
CA ALA A 13 5.62 -15.80 0.48
C ALA A 13 7.14 -15.85 0.22
N LEU A 14 7.68 -17.00 -0.19
CA LEU A 14 9.09 -17.12 -0.57
C LEU A 14 9.40 -16.35 -1.87
N VAL A 15 8.50 -16.41 -2.86
CA VAL A 15 8.61 -15.64 -4.10
C VAL A 15 8.61 -14.15 -3.77
N LEU A 16 7.75 -13.68 -2.88
CA LEU A 16 7.69 -12.28 -2.46
C LEU A 16 9.02 -11.82 -1.87
N LEU A 17 9.59 -12.59 -0.94
CA LEU A 17 10.89 -12.26 -0.34
C LEU A 17 12.02 -12.22 -1.38
N ALA A 18 12.07 -13.21 -2.27
CA ALA A 18 13.07 -13.26 -3.34
C ALA A 18 12.90 -12.10 -4.34
N ALA A 19 11.66 -11.76 -4.68
CA ALA A 19 11.31 -10.72 -5.64
C ALA A 19 11.65 -9.32 -5.10
N VAL A 20 11.33 -9.04 -3.84
CA VAL A 20 11.73 -7.81 -3.15
C VAL A 20 13.25 -7.67 -3.11
N TRP A 21 13.97 -8.74 -2.79
CA TRP A 21 15.43 -8.71 -2.77
C TRP A 21 16.01 -8.49 -4.17
N ALA A 22 15.45 -9.13 -5.20
CA ALA A 22 15.84 -8.93 -6.58
C ALA A 22 15.58 -7.49 -7.04
N ALA A 23 14.45 -6.90 -6.67
CA ALA A 23 14.12 -5.51 -6.98
C ALA A 23 15.12 -4.56 -6.33
N HIS A 24 15.41 -4.72 -5.04
CA HIS A 24 16.40 -3.91 -4.33
C HIS A 24 17.82 -4.08 -4.90
N TRP A 25 18.24 -5.31 -5.18
CA TRP A 25 19.52 -5.57 -5.83
C TRP A 25 19.62 -4.88 -7.19
N GLY A 26 18.52 -4.88 -7.95
CA GLY A 26 18.40 -4.17 -9.22
C GLY A 26 18.59 -2.67 -9.08
N ALA A 27 17.88 -2.06 -8.13
CA ALA A 27 17.99 -0.65 -7.78
C ALA A 27 19.42 -0.24 -7.37
N GLU A 28 20.11 -1.06 -6.55
CA GLU A 28 21.49 -0.79 -6.14
C GLU A 28 22.46 -0.78 -7.33
N HIS A 29 22.27 -1.68 -8.29
CA HIS A 29 23.11 -1.74 -9.49
C HIS A 29 22.79 -0.63 -10.49
N LEU A 30 21.55 -0.14 -10.51
CA LEU A 30 21.15 1.06 -11.27
C LEU A 30 21.74 2.35 -10.67
N ALA A 31 21.88 2.42 -9.35
CA ALA A 31 22.45 3.58 -8.66
C ALA A 31 23.94 3.83 -8.98
N LYS A 32 24.72 2.78 -9.28
CA LYS A 32 26.17 2.87 -9.52
C LYS A 32 26.51 3.73 -10.75
N PRO A 33 25.93 3.52 -11.94
CA PRO A 33 26.05 4.43 -13.08
C PRO A 33 25.61 5.86 -12.79
N LEU A 34 24.49 6.04 -12.06
CA LEU A 34 23.98 7.37 -11.73
C LEU A 34 24.98 8.16 -10.88
N LYS A 35 25.66 7.49 -9.94
CA LYS A 35 26.74 8.09 -9.15
C LYS A 35 27.93 8.51 -10.01
N LYS A 36 28.28 7.72 -11.04
CA LYS A 36 29.36 8.07 -11.99
C LYS A 36 28.98 9.23 -12.90
N LEU A 37 27.75 9.26 -13.41
CA LEU A 37 27.22 10.39 -14.18
C LEU A 37 27.25 11.67 -13.37
N ARG A 38 26.85 11.61 -12.09
CA ARG A 38 26.94 12.74 -11.16
C ARG A 38 28.38 13.29 -11.07
N GLN A 39 29.37 12.42 -10.87
CA GLN A 39 30.78 12.80 -10.78
C GLN A 39 31.30 13.40 -12.09
N GLN A 40 30.94 12.77 -13.21
CA GLN A 40 31.36 13.22 -14.53
C GLN A 40 30.78 14.58 -14.91
N TRP A 41 29.54 14.87 -14.51
CA TRP A 41 28.86 16.13 -14.78
C TRP A 41 29.09 17.21 -13.72
N GLY A 42 29.88 16.91 -12.67
CA GLY A 42 30.19 17.88 -11.62
C GLY A 42 28.96 18.29 -10.80
N PHE A 43 27.95 17.43 -10.69
CA PHE A 43 26.77 17.72 -9.88
C PHE A 43 27.13 17.63 -8.39
N SER A 44 26.70 18.64 -7.61
CA SER A 44 26.94 18.69 -6.17
C SER A 44 26.46 17.44 -5.43
N VAL A 45 26.92 17.28 -4.20
CA VAL A 45 26.44 16.21 -3.32
C VAL A 45 24.91 16.28 -3.13
N ALA A 46 24.34 17.49 -3.06
CA ALA A 46 22.90 17.71 -2.97
C ALA A 46 22.14 17.23 -4.22
N ALA A 47 22.64 17.60 -5.40
CA ALA A 47 22.17 17.12 -6.70
C ALA A 47 22.27 15.59 -6.84
N GLY A 48 23.35 15.02 -6.30
CA GLY A 48 23.55 13.57 -6.17
C GLY A 48 22.51 12.89 -5.30
N GLY A 49 22.13 13.52 -4.19
CA GLY A 49 21.11 13.01 -3.27
C GLY A 49 19.74 12.83 -3.95
N ALA A 50 19.34 13.76 -4.81
CA ALA A 50 18.08 13.65 -5.55
C ALA A 50 18.09 12.49 -6.57
N LEU A 51 19.19 12.30 -7.29
CA LEU A 51 19.36 11.16 -8.22
C LEU A 51 19.46 9.82 -7.49
N VAL A 52 20.12 9.80 -6.32
CA VAL A 52 20.20 8.62 -5.48
C VAL A 52 18.83 8.27 -4.91
N GLY A 53 18.02 9.27 -4.52
CA GLY A 53 16.65 9.02 -4.05
C GLY A 53 15.74 8.44 -5.14
N LEU A 54 15.94 8.83 -6.41
CA LEU A 54 15.26 8.18 -7.55
C LEU A 54 15.65 6.70 -7.69
N ALA A 55 16.93 6.40 -7.50
CA ALA A 55 17.42 5.02 -7.53
C ALA A 55 16.89 4.20 -6.34
N ALA A 56 16.84 4.81 -5.15
CA ALA A 56 16.33 4.17 -3.94
C ALA A 56 14.83 3.84 -4.06
N ALA A 57 14.02 4.78 -4.56
CA ALA A 57 12.58 4.58 -4.81
C ALA A 57 12.26 3.76 -6.09
N SER A 58 13.26 3.24 -6.79
CA SER A 58 13.05 2.47 -8.03
C SER A 58 12.26 1.17 -7.82
N PRO A 59 12.41 0.40 -6.72
CA PRO A 59 11.54 -0.75 -6.44
C PRO A 59 10.07 -0.36 -6.36
N GLU A 60 9.73 0.75 -5.69
CA GLU A 60 8.36 1.27 -5.55
C GLU A 60 7.82 1.76 -6.90
N ILE A 61 8.63 2.49 -7.68
CA ILE A 61 8.27 2.87 -9.05
C ILE A 61 7.98 1.61 -9.86
N GLY A 62 8.82 0.58 -9.75
CA GLY A 62 8.64 -0.71 -10.40
C GLY A 62 7.33 -1.38 -9.99
N ILE A 63 7.02 -1.45 -8.70
CA ILE A 63 5.79 -2.06 -8.16
C ILE A 63 4.54 -1.31 -8.68
N ASN A 64 4.58 0.01 -8.73
CA ASN A 64 3.47 0.82 -9.23
C ASN A 64 3.29 0.70 -10.75
N VAL A 65 4.39 0.62 -11.52
CA VAL A 65 4.33 0.30 -12.96
C VAL A 65 3.77 -1.10 -13.17
N ALA A 66 4.29 -2.10 -12.46
CA ALA A 66 3.87 -3.48 -12.61
C ALA A 66 2.39 -3.65 -12.27
N SER A 67 1.93 -3.11 -11.13
CA SER A 67 0.53 -3.20 -10.69
C SER A 67 -0.44 -2.47 -11.61
N ALA A 68 -0.04 -1.32 -12.18
CA ALA A 68 -0.82 -0.61 -13.19
C ALA A 68 -0.97 -1.44 -14.47
N ILE A 69 0.14 -2.00 -14.99
CA ILE A 69 0.15 -2.79 -16.24
C ILE A 69 -0.60 -4.12 -16.06
N THR A 70 -0.55 -4.74 -14.88
CA THR A 70 -1.22 -6.02 -14.62
C THR A 70 -2.67 -5.87 -14.14
N GLY A 71 -3.24 -4.66 -14.17
CA GLY A 71 -4.66 -4.42 -13.81
C GLY A 71 -4.98 -4.62 -12.33
N VAL A 72 -3.98 -4.48 -11.45
CA VAL A 72 -4.13 -4.61 -9.98
C VAL A 72 -3.57 -3.39 -9.26
N ALA A 73 -3.88 -2.21 -9.80
CA ALA A 73 -3.36 -0.92 -9.33
C ALA A 73 -3.61 -0.66 -7.84
N ASP A 74 -4.65 -1.25 -7.24
CA ASP A 74 -4.91 -1.23 -5.80
C ASP A 74 -3.73 -1.72 -4.96
N ILE A 75 -2.99 -2.73 -5.44
CA ILE A 75 -1.78 -3.23 -4.75
C ILE A 75 -0.71 -2.13 -4.75
N GLY A 76 -0.50 -1.47 -5.89
CA GLY A 76 0.44 -0.35 -6.01
C GLY A 76 0.04 0.82 -5.13
N LEU A 77 -1.24 1.20 -5.15
CA LEU A 77 -1.80 2.27 -4.33
C LEU A 77 -1.59 1.99 -2.84
N GLY A 78 -1.94 0.79 -2.38
CA GLY A 78 -1.72 0.37 -1.01
C GLY A 78 -0.24 0.33 -0.64
N THR A 79 0.63 -0.12 -1.55
CA THR A 79 2.09 -0.14 -1.31
C THR A 79 2.64 1.28 -1.15
N MET A 80 2.27 2.18 -2.07
CA MET A 80 2.72 3.56 -2.11
C MET A 80 2.38 4.29 -0.81
N PHE A 81 1.16 4.14 -0.29
CA PHE A 81 0.78 4.81 0.95
C PHE A 81 1.23 4.08 2.21
N GLY A 82 1.20 2.75 2.21
CA GLY A 82 1.62 1.94 3.35
C GLY A 82 3.09 2.13 3.69
N SER A 83 3.95 2.24 2.69
CA SER A 83 5.40 2.44 2.88
C SER A 83 5.69 3.76 3.59
N ASN A 84 4.97 4.84 3.27
CA ASN A 84 5.11 6.14 3.93
C ASN A 84 4.85 6.09 5.45
N VAL A 85 3.81 5.36 5.87
CA VAL A 85 3.43 5.27 7.29
C VAL A 85 4.36 4.32 8.07
N ILE A 86 4.77 3.21 7.46
CA ILE A 86 5.48 2.12 8.13
C ILE A 86 7.00 2.32 8.08
N ALA A 87 7.54 2.72 6.93
CA ALA A 87 8.97 2.68 6.69
C ALA A 87 9.71 3.84 7.38
N ILE A 88 9.14 5.06 7.44
CA ILE A 88 9.74 6.19 8.17
C ILE A 88 10.01 5.85 9.64
N PRO A 89 9.01 5.40 10.45
CA PRO A 89 9.26 5.03 11.84
C PRO A 89 10.21 3.84 11.98
N PHE A 90 10.09 2.81 11.14
CA PHE A 90 10.98 1.64 11.19
C PHE A 90 12.43 2.00 10.90
N MET A 91 12.72 2.87 9.94
CA MET A 91 14.09 3.30 9.65
C MET A 91 14.67 4.16 10.78
N VAL A 92 13.88 5.05 11.39
CA VAL A 92 14.31 5.83 12.58
C VAL A 92 14.63 4.90 13.75
N ILE A 93 13.77 3.93 14.05
CA ILE A 93 14.00 2.93 15.11
C ILE A 93 15.24 2.10 14.81
N THR A 94 15.38 1.64 13.57
CA THR A 94 16.51 0.84 13.12
C THR A 94 17.82 1.59 13.26
N ALA A 95 17.89 2.85 12.81
CA ALA A 95 19.06 3.69 12.95
C ALA A 95 19.43 3.93 14.43
N TYR A 96 18.43 4.14 15.27
CA TYR A 96 18.63 4.30 16.72
C TYR A 96 19.14 3.03 17.41
N ILE A 97 18.62 1.85 17.06
CA ILE A 97 19.13 0.58 17.60
C ILE A 97 20.54 0.31 17.06
N ALA A 98 20.76 0.48 15.75
CA ALA A 98 22.05 0.25 15.09
C ALA A 98 23.19 1.07 15.72
N THR A 99 22.93 2.35 16.02
CA THR A 99 23.91 3.24 16.63
C THR A 99 24.33 2.83 18.05
N ARG A 100 23.54 2.00 18.74
CA ARG A 100 23.88 1.48 20.07
C ARG A 100 24.67 0.18 20.06
N HIS A 101 24.62 -0.56 18.95
CA HIS A 101 25.41 -1.76 18.74
C HIS A 101 26.78 -1.48 18.10
N LEU A 102 27.21 -0.21 18.11
CA LEU A 102 28.53 0.21 17.65
C LEU A 102 29.62 -0.26 18.63
N LYS A 103 30.61 -1.01 18.12
CA LYS A 103 31.76 -1.46 18.91
C LYS A 103 32.62 -0.25 19.29
N LYS A 104 32.95 -0.10 20.59
CA LYS A 104 33.77 0.98 21.19
C LYS A 104 35.06 1.32 20.42
N LYS A 105 35.62 0.39 19.65
CA LYS A 105 36.89 0.53 18.91
C LYS A 105 36.78 1.39 17.63
N ASN A 106 35.57 1.56 17.09
CA ASN A 106 35.28 2.39 15.90
C ASN A 106 34.46 3.64 16.24
N ALA A 107 34.33 3.95 17.53
CA ALA A 107 33.51 5.05 18.02
C ALA A 107 34.34 6.34 18.07
N ASP A 108 34.11 7.26 17.13
CA ASP A 108 34.64 8.63 17.23
C ASP A 108 34.23 9.29 18.55
N LYS A 109 34.99 10.30 19.01
CA LYS A 109 34.67 11.05 20.24
C LYS A 109 33.25 11.66 20.19
N ALA A 110 32.79 12.07 19.01
CA ALA A 110 31.42 12.53 18.78
C ALA A 110 30.37 11.40 18.93
N HIS A 111 30.71 10.16 18.56
CA HIS A 111 29.85 9.00 18.72
C HIS A 111 29.79 8.51 20.18
N GLN A 112 30.88 8.61 20.93
CA GLN A 112 30.85 8.31 22.38
C GLN A 112 30.01 9.31 23.18
N GLN A 113 29.91 10.55 22.71
CA GLN A 113 29.05 11.56 23.33
C GLN A 113 27.57 11.35 22.98
N HIS A 114 27.27 10.91 21.75
CA HIS A 114 25.94 10.49 21.29
C HIS A 114 25.34 9.34 22.12
N ILE A 115 26.12 8.28 22.40
CA ILE A 115 25.66 7.15 23.23
C ILE A 115 25.33 7.60 24.67
N LYS A 116 26.11 8.53 25.23
CA LYS A 116 25.88 9.05 26.58
C LYS A 116 24.63 9.95 26.66
N GLU A 117 24.35 10.72 25.61
CA GLU A 117 23.24 11.68 25.56
C GLU A 117 21.90 11.08 25.10
N HIS A 118 21.86 9.82 24.65
CA HIS A 118 20.65 9.12 24.18
C HIS A 118 19.90 9.84 23.02
N LEU A 119 20.60 10.65 22.23
CA LEU A 119 20.05 11.52 21.20
C LEU A 119 20.52 11.08 19.81
N LEU A 120 19.60 10.69 18.91
CA LEU A 120 19.89 10.42 17.50
C LEU A 120 20.11 11.74 16.75
N LYS A 121 21.34 12.25 16.75
CA LYS A 121 21.67 13.57 16.15
C LYS A 121 21.39 13.58 14.64
N VAL A 122 20.60 14.56 14.19
CA VAL A 122 20.26 14.79 12.78
C VAL A 122 20.56 16.25 12.47
N ASP A 123 21.04 16.52 11.26
CA ASP A 123 21.27 17.89 10.80
C ASP A 123 19.94 18.66 10.74
N PRO A 124 19.84 19.88 11.33
CA PRO A 124 18.60 20.67 11.29
C PRO A 124 18.11 21.00 9.88
N THR A 125 19.01 21.06 8.89
CA THR A 125 18.64 21.30 7.49
C THR A 125 17.76 20.19 6.92
N ALA A 126 17.75 18.99 7.51
CA ALA A 126 16.86 17.90 7.11
C ALA A 126 15.37 18.30 7.22
N VAL A 127 15.01 19.13 8.21
CA VAL A 127 13.62 19.58 8.38
C VAL A 127 13.19 20.44 7.20
N THR A 128 14.00 21.41 6.82
CA THR A 128 13.65 22.39 5.77
C THR A 128 13.85 21.85 4.35
N VAL A 129 14.81 20.94 4.15
CA VAL A 129 15.16 20.41 2.82
C VAL A 129 14.39 19.15 2.47
N GLN A 130 13.86 18.41 3.46
CA GLN A 130 13.20 17.12 3.21
C GLN A 130 11.82 17.02 3.86
N ALA A 131 11.72 17.18 5.19
CA ALA A 131 10.47 16.92 5.89
C ALA A 131 9.34 17.91 5.52
N LEU A 132 9.64 19.21 5.39
CA LEU A 132 8.67 20.21 4.94
C LEU A 132 8.26 19.99 3.47
N PRO A 133 9.18 19.81 2.50
CA PRO A 133 8.81 19.44 1.14
C PRO A 133 7.95 18.18 1.06
N TYR A 134 8.26 17.14 1.84
CA TYR A 134 7.46 15.93 1.92
C TYR A 134 6.02 16.22 2.38
N LEU A 135 5.82 17.04 3.43
CA LEU A 135 4.49 17.43 3.90
C LEU A 135 3.73 18.27 2.86
N VAL A 136 4.42 19.13 2.11
CA VAL A 136 3.83 19.89 1.00
C VAL A 136 3.39 18.94 -0.11
N ILE A 137 4.24 17.99 -0.51
CA ILE A 137 3.91 16.95 -1.51
C ILE A 137 2.67 16.18 -1.07
N LEU A 138 2.61 15.75 0.19
CA LEU A 138 1.48 15.01 0.74
C LEU A 138 0.19 15.85 0.76
N ALA A 139 0.28 17.14 1.09
CA ALA A 139 -0.86 18.05 1.03
C ALA A 139 -1.36 18.23 -0.41
N VAL A 140 -0.45 18.31 -1.39
CA VAL A 140 -0.83 18.35 -2.81
C VAL A 140 -1.53 17.06 -3.22
N VAL A 141 -0.99 15.88 -2.85
CA VAL A 141 -1.68 14.59 -3.10
C VAL A 141 -3.10 14.62 -2.56
N ALA A 142 -3.29 15.07 -1.30
CA ALA A 142 -4.61 15.16 -0.69
C ALA A 142 -5.55 16.10 -1.46
N ILE A 143 -5.07 17.26 -1.90
CA ILE A 143 -5.87 18.23 -2.67
C ILE A 143 -6.25 17.68 -4.04
N LEU A 144 -5.36 16.93 -4.69
CA LEU A 144 -5.60 16.38 -6.01
C LEU A 144 -6.58 15.20 -5.96
N THR A 145 -6.51 14.33 -4.96
CA THR A 145 -7.20 13.03 -5.02
C THR A 145 -8.44 12.89 -4.13
N ILE A 146 -8.64 13.76 -3.14
CA ILE A 146 -9.76 13.67 -2.18
C ILE A 146 -11.06 14.35 -2.66
N PRO A 147 -11.06 15.50 -3.35
CA PRO A 147 -12.30 16.20 -3.67
C PRO A 147 -13.29 15.34 -4.48
N ALA A 148 -14.55 15.30 -4.03
CA ALA A 148 -15.60 14.49 -4.64
C ALA A 148 -15.77 14.64 -6.18
N PRO A 149 -15.62 15.84 -6.79
CA PRO A 149 -15.81 15.98 -8.24
C PRO A 149 -14.79 15.21 -9.11
N TRP A 150 -13.62 14.87 -8.56
CA TRP A 150 -12.55 14.18 -9.29
C TRP A 150 -11.81 13.14 -8.43
N GLN A 151 -12.51 12.58 -7.44
CA GLN A 151 -11.95 11.64 -6.46
C GLN A 151 -11.21 10.48 -7.14
N GLY A 152 -9.98 10.22 -6.70
CA GLY A 152 -9.10 9.23 -7.32
C GLY A 152 -7.79 9.83 -7.84
N LEU A 153 -6.98 8.99 -8.49
CA LEU A 153 -5.73 9.38 -9.12
C LEU A 153 -6.00 9.58 -10.61
N GLN A 154 -6.04 10.84 -11.04
CA GLN A 154 -6.24 11.23 -12.43
C GLN A 154 -4.89 11.37 -13.16
N PRO A 155 -4.82 11.18 -14.50
CA PRO A 155 -3.58 11.36 -15.25
C PRO A 155 -2.97 12.75 -15.10
N VAL A 156 -3.83 13.78 -14.98
CA VAL A 156 -3.42 15.16 -14.74
C VAL A 156 -2.64 15.29 -13.42
N ASP A 157 -3.09 14.60 -12.36
CA ASP A 157 -2.42 14.59 -11.06
C ASP A 157 -1.01 14.01 -11.19
N GLY A 158 -0.87 12.93 -11.95
CA GLY A 158 0.44 12.32 -12.23
C GLY A 158 1.42 13.29 -12.87
N TRP A 159 0.98 14.05 -13.87
CA TRP A 159 1.82 15.07 -14.51
C TRP A 159 2.14 16.25 -13.59
N ILE A 160 1.19 16.69 -12.77
CA ILE A 160 1.42 17.73 -11.75
C ILE A 160 2.49 17.26 -10.76
N MET A 161 2.37 16.04 -10.25
CA MET A 161 3.30 15.47 -9.28
C MET A 161 4.70 15.26 -9.87
N LEU A 162 4.78 14.80 -11.13
CA LEU A 162 6.04 14.73 -11.86
C LEU A 162 6.67 16.12 -12.04
N GLY A 163 5.87 17.14 -12.35
CA GLY A 163 6.30 18.52 -12.46
C GLY A 163 6.86 19.07 -11.14
N ILE A 164 6.20 18.79 -10.02
CA ILE A 164 6.69 19.16 -8.68
C ILE A 164 8.04 18.51 -8.39
N TYR A 165 8.20 17.21 -8.69
CA TYR A 165 9.48 16.54 -8.54
C TYR A 165 10.55 17.13 -9.46
N PHE A 166 10.20 17.49 -10.70
CA PHE A 166 11.13 18.11 -11.63
C PHE A 166 11.61 19.49 -11.14
N ILE A 167 10.72 20.30 -10.54
CA ILE A 167 11.08 21.56 -9.89
C ILE A 167 12.03 21.30 -8.71
N TYR A 168 11.70 20.33 -7.85
CA TYR A 168 12.55 19.93 -6.72
C TYR A 168 13.94 19.47 -7.19
N LEU A 169 13.98 18.58 -8.19
CA LEU A 169 15.21 18.07 -8.80
C LEU A 169 16.02 19.21 -9.41
N THR A 170 15.39 20.11 -10.17
CA THR A 170 16.08 21.24 -10.80
C THR A 170 16.68 22.19 -9.75
N GLN A 171 15.95 22.50 -8.67
CA GLN A 171 16.49 23.29 -7.57
C GLN A 171 17.67 22.60 -6.89
N ALA A 172 17.62 21.28 -6.72
CA ALA A 172 18.74 20.50 -6.18
C ALA A 172 19.95 20.48 -7.12
N LEU A 173 19.74 20.32 -8.43
CA LEU A 173 20.79 20.29 -9.46
C LEU A 173 21.47 21.66 -9.65
N LEU A 174 20.73 22.76 -9.46
CA LEU A 174 21.25 24.13 -9.61
C LEU A 174 21.99 24.62 -8.35
N ARG A 175 21.78 23.99 -7.19
CA ARG A 175 22.52 24.29 -5.95
C ARG A 175 23.93 23.69 -6.01
N GLY A 176 24.83 24.48 -6.59
CA GLY A 176 26.26 24.20 -6.67
C GLY A 176 26.61 23.22 -7.79
N LYS A 177 27.49 23.65 -8.69
CA LYS A 177 28.21 22.76 -9.60
C LYS A 177 29.67 22.71 -9.15
N GLU A 178 30.19 21.51 -9.00
CA GLU A 178 31.62 21.25 -8.84
C GLU A 178 32.25 21.04 -10.23
N GLU A 179 33.58 21.07 -10.33
CA GLU A 179 34.25 20.70 -11.56
C GLU A 179 34.05 19.20 -11.83
N GLY A 180 33.60 18.86 -13.04
CA GLY A 180 33.37 17.47 -13.43
C GLY A 180 34.67 16.68 -13.52
N GLU A 181 34.67 15.47 -12.96
CA GLU A 181 35.83 14.57 -13.00
C GLU A 181 35.81 13.68 -14.25
N LYS A 182 37.00 13.33 -14.78
CA LYS A 182 37.08 12.30 -15.83
C LYS A 182 36.83 10.93 -15.20
N VAL A 183 35.65 10.38 -15.44
CA VAL A 183 35.26 9.05 -14.94
C VAL A 183 35.44 8.00 -16.04
N GLU A 184 36.20 6.95 -15.74
CA GLU A 184 36.29 5.77 -16.61
C GLU A 184 35.07 4.86 -16.47
N TRP A 185 34.52 4.46 -17.61
CA TRP A 185 33.40 3.53 -17.71
C TRP A 185 33.89 2.12 -18.03
N LYS A 186 33.60 1.16 -17.15
CA LYS A 186 33.94 -0.24 -17.42
C LYS A 186 32.73 -0.93 -18.04
N LYS A 187 32.94 -1.71 -19.12
CA LYS A 187 31.87 -2.50 -19.77
C LYS A 187 31.07 -3.37 -18.78
N LYS A 188 31.75 -3.89 -17.74
CA LYS A 188 31.12 -4.66 -16.66
C LYS A 188 30.06 -3.87 -15.89
N GLU A 189 30.27 -2.58 -15.66
CA GLU A 189 29.34 -1.73 -14.90
C GLU A 189 28.07 -1.44 -15.71
N ILE A 190 28.20 -1.24 -17.02
CA ILE A 190 27.07 -1.07 -17.93
C ILE A 190 26.24 -2.37 -17.97
N TRP A 191 26.89 -3.53 -18.13
CA TRP A 191 26.20 -4.81 -18.10
C TRP A 191 25.51 -5.10 -16.76
N LEU A 192 26.15 -4.75 -15.63
CA LEU A 192 25.54 -4.87 -14.31
C LEU A 192 24.34 -3.93 -14.15
N ALA A 193 24.38 -2.73 -14.73
CA ALA A 193 23.24 -1.82 -14.70
C ALA A 193 22.06 -2.34 -15.53
N VAL A 194 22.32 -2.91 -16.71
CA VAL A 194 21.29 -3.55 -17.55
C VAL A 194 20.68 -4.76 -16.84
N ALA A 195 21.52 -5.63 -16.27
CA ALA A 195 21.07 -6.75 -15.47
C ALA A 195 20.29 -6.29 -14.23
N GLY A 196 20.72 -5.19 -13.60
CA GLY A 196 20.03 -4.56 -12.49
C GLY A 196 18.64 -4.06 -12.87
N LEU A 197 18.49 -3.40 -14.03
CA LEU A 197 17.18 -2.97 -14.54
C LEU A 197 16.25 -4.15 -14.84
N ALA A 198 16.78 -5.24 -15.41
CA ALA A 198 16.00 -6.46 -15.63
C ALA A 198 15.56 -7.11 -14.31
N ALA A 199 16.46 -7.19 -13.32
CA ALA A 199 16.16 -7.70 -11.99
C ALA A 199 15.14 -6.81 -11.25
N LEU A 200 15.23 -5.49 -11.42
CA LEU A 200 14.26 -4.52 -10.90
C LEU A 200 12.86 -4.78 -11.46
N GLY A 201 12.73 -4.84 -12.79
CA GLY A 201 11.44 -5.08 -13.44
C GLY A 201 10.84 -6.44 -13.10
N ALA A 202 11.65 -7.51 -13.13
CA ALA A 202 11.20 -8.85 -12.76
C ALA A 202 10.82 -8.93 -11.27
N GLY A 203 11.65 -8.36 -10.38
CA GLY A 203 11.39 -8.32 -8.95
C GLY A 203 10.12 -7.54 -8.61
N ALA A 204 9.88 -6.40 -9.25
CA ALA A 204 8.64 -5.65 -9.10
C ALA A 204 7.41 -6.45 -9.56
N TYR A 205 7.48 -7.06 -10.76
CA TYR A 205 6.40 -7.88 -11.29
C TYR A 205 6.05 -9.07 -10.38
N PHE A 206 7.06 -9.82 -9.92
CA PHE A 206 6.84 -10.96 -9.03
C PHE A 206 6.42 -10.53 -7.63
N THR A 207 6.83 -9.35 -7.16
CA THR A 207 6.31 -8.77 -5.90
C THR A 207 4.80 -8.55 -5.99
N VAL A 208 4.33 -7.89 -7.05
CA VAL A 208 2.89 -7.66 -7.27
C VAL A 208 2.14 -8.98 -7.40
N ARG A 209 2.65 -9.91 -8.23
CA ARG A 209 1.99 -11.20 -8.44
C ARG A 209 1.96 -12.06 -7.18
N ALA A 210 3.02 -12.06 -6.39
CA ALA A 210 3.05 -12.80 -5.13
C ALA A 210 2.03 -12.23 -4.14
N THR A 211 1.97 -10.91 -3.98
CA THR A 211 0.94 -10.27 -3.14
C THR A 211 -0.45 -10.63 -3.63
N GLU A 212 -0.73 -10.52 -4.93
CA GLU A 212 -2.03 -10.85 -5.53
C GLU A 212 -2.48 -12.29 -5.18
N ASN A 213 -1.58 -13.26 -5.30
CA ASN A 213 -1.88 -14.65 -4.96
C ASN A 213 -2.05 -14.87 -3.45
N ILE A 214 -1.25 -14.18 -2.63
CA ILE A 214 -1.40 -14.26 -1.16
C ILE A 214 -2.75 -13.70 -0.74
N VAL A 215 -3.13 -12.51 -1.23
CA VAL A 215 -4.42 -11.90 -0.84
C VAL A 215 -5.61 -12.69 -1.37
N ALA A 216 -5.51 -13.25 -2.58
CA ALA A 216 -6.55 -14.12 -3.13
C ALA A 216 -6.74 -15.39 -2.29
N ALA A 217 -5.65 -15.96 -1.77
CA ALA A 217 -5.71 -17.12 -0.88
C ALA A 217 -6.22 -16.77 0.54
N LEU A 218 -6.05 -15.53 0.97
CA LEU A 218 -6.49 -15.04 2.29
C LEU A 218 -7.89 -14.41 2.27
N GLY A 219 -8.49 -14.21 1.09
CA GLY A 219 -9.79 -13.52 0.96
C GLY A 219 -9.76 -12.05 1.38
N ILE A 220 -8.59 -11.40 1.35
CA ILE A 220 -8.45 -9.97 1.69
C ILE A 220 -8.33 -9.12 0.42
N SER A 221 -8.71 -7.85 0.49
CA SER A 221 -8.68 -6.97 -0.68
C SER A 221 -7.24 -6.65 -1.14
N LYS A 222 -7.09 -6.37 -2.44
CA LYS A 222 -5.80 -6.05 -3.07
C LYS A 222 -5.11 -4.84 -2.43
N ILE A 223 -5.88 -3.79 -2.09
CA ILE A 223 -5.36 -2.59 -1.42
C ILE A 223 -4.84 -2.90 -0.01
N VAL A 224 -5.52 -3.77 0.74
CA VAL A 224 -5.08 -4.24 2.07
C VAL A 224 -3.78 -5.05 1.94
N GLY A 225 -3.66 -5.89 0.90
CA GLY A 225 -2.39 -6.54 0.55
C GLY A 225 -1.27 -5.56 0.23
N GLY A 226 -1.56 -4.50 -0.52
CA GLY A 226 -0.61 -3.42 -0.75
C GLY A 226 -0.10 -2.80 0.57
N LEU A 227 -1.03 -2.42 1.45
CA LEU A 227 -0.75 -1.72 2.71
C LEU A 227 0.00 -2.57 3.74
N PHE A 228 -0.38 -3.84 3.91
CA PHE A 228 0.08 -4.66 5.03
C PHE A 228 0.98 -5.83 4.64
N ILE A 229 1.10 -6.16 3.35
CA ILE A 229 2.00 -7.20 2.86
C ILE A 229 3.10 -6.55 2.03
N THR A 230 2.75 -5.88 0.94
CA THR A 230 3.74 -5.37 -0.02
C THR A 230 4.56 -4.23 0.56
N ALA A 231 3.93 -3.23 1.19
CA ALA A 231 4.63 -2.08 1.77
C ALA A 231 5.69 -2.46 2.82
N PRO A 232 5.38 -3.28 3.85
CA PRO A 232 6.40 -3.73 4.79
C PRO A 232 7.51 -4.54 4.13
N MET A 233 7.17 -5.39 3.16
CA MET A 233 8.17 -6.21 2.47
C MET A 233 9.10 -5.36 1.60
N ALA A 234 8.57 -4.43 0.82
CA ALA A 234 9.35 -3.50 -0.01
C ALA A 234 10.34 -2.67 0.84
N ALA A 235 9.97 -2.29 2.06
CA ALA A 235 10.84 -1.55 2.98
C ALA A 235 11.91 -2.41 3.67
N LEU A 236 11.84 -3.75 3.66
CA LEU A 236 12.78 -4.62 4.37
C LEU A 236 14.25 -4.41 3.96
N PRO A 237 14.61 -4.39 2.66
CA PRO A 237 16.00 -4.18 2.26
C PRO A 237 16.54 -2.82 2.71
N GLU A 238 15.69 -1.79 2.71
CA GLU A 238 16.06 -0.44 3.18
C GLU A 238 16.27 -0.40 4.69
N VAL A 239 15.51 -1.17 5.46
CA VAL A 239 15.76 -1.36 6.90
C VAL A 239 17.17 -1.95 7.12
N PHE A 240 17.57 -2.97 6.35
CA PHE A 240 18.93 -3.53 6.44
C PHE A 240 20.02 -2.53 5.99
N ALA A 241 19.76 -1.77 4.92
CA ALA A 241 20.67 -0.74 4.45
C ALA A 241 20.84 0.37 5.51
N THR A 242 19.74 0.85 6.07
CA THR A 242 19.69 1.84 7.16
C THR A 242 20.49 1.37 8.37
N TRP A 243 20.32 0.10 8.77
CA TRP A 243 21.12 -0.50 9.85
C TRP A 243 22.62 -0.42 9.55
N SER A 244 23.03 -0.82 8.33
CA SER A 244 24.43 -0.80 7.91
C SER A 244 25.03 0.61 7.91
N VAL A 245 24.30 1.59 7.32
CA VAL A 245 24.73 2.99 7.23
C VAL A 245 24.80 3.63 8.63
N ALA A 246 23.78 3.44 9.46
CA ALA A 246 23.75 3.97 10.83
C ALA A 246 24.87 3.39 11.69
N LYS A 247 25.15 2.09 11.55
CA LYS A 247 26.27 1.42 12.24
C LYS A 247 27.65 1.88 11.76
N SER A 248 27.74 2.51 10.60
CA SER A 248 29.00 3.16 10.14
C SER A 248 29.24 4.54 10.76
N GLY A 249 28.30 5.06 11.55
CA GLY A 249 28.37 6.40 12.15
C GLY A 249 27.69 7.49 11.31
N GLN A 250 27.19 7.16 10.12
CA GLN A 250 26.49 8.09 9.21
C GLN A 250 25.01 8.25 9.59
N ILE A 251 24.76 8.77 10.79
CA ILE A 251 23.42 8.81 11.41
C ILE A 251 22.44 9.68 10.61
N THR A 252 22.86 10.90 10.26
CA THR A 252 21.99 11.83 9.50
C THR A 252 21.57 11.18 8.20
N SER A 253 22.53 10.69 7.39
CA SER A 253 22.24 10.03 6.12
C SER A 253 21.27 8.85 6.26
N ALA A 254 21.41 8.02 7.29
CA ALA A 254 20.55 6.86 7.52
C ALA A 254 19.10 7.24 7.87
N VAL A 255 18.90 8.38 8.53
CA VAL A 255 17.57 8.83 8.98
C VAL A 255 16.90 9.73 7.94
N THR A 256 17.68 10.45 7.13
CA THR A 256 17.18 11.41 6.15
C THR A 256 16.88 10.78 4.78
N SER A 257 17.45 9.62 4.46
CA SER A 257 17.19 8.95 3.18
C SER A 257 15.72 8.59 3.03
N VAL A 258 15.11 8.04 4.08
CA VAL A 258 13.72 7.56 4.06
C VAL A 258 12.71 8.61 3.61
N ILE A 259 12.83 9.85 4.10
CA ILE A 259 11.89 10.92 3.71
C ILE A 259 12.14 11.38 2.27
N GLY A 260 13.40 11.41 1.83
CA GLY A 260 13.73 11.75 0.44
C GLY A 260 13.17 10.74 -0.55
N ASP A 261 13.32 9.46 -0.23
CA ASP A 261 12.87 8.36 -1.09
C ASP A 261 11.34 8.32 -1.16
N HIS A 262 10.66 8.55 -0.04
CA HIS A 262 9.20 8.64 -0.01
C HIS A 262 8.62 9.90 -0.68
N ALA A 263 9.35 11.01 -0.70
CA ALA A 263 8.98 12.16 -1.53
C ALA A 263 9.02 11.79 -3.03
N VAL A 264 9.98 10.97 -3.45
CA VAL A 264 10.02 10.40 -4.81
C VAL A 264 8.88 9.41 -5.02
N THR A 265 8.57 8.56 -4.04
CA THR A 265 7.43 7.62 -4.11
C THR A 265 6.11 8.35 -4.34
N LEU A 266 5.83 9.41 -3.57
CA LEU A 266 4.60 10.20 -3.71
C LEU A 266 4.56 11.08 -4.96
N THR A 267 5.66 11.24 -5.69
CA THR A 267 5.70 12.07 -6.90
C THR A 267 5.88 11.25 -8.18
N VAL A 268 6.99 10.53 -8.29
CA VAL A 268 7.38 9.75 -9.47
C VAL A 268 6.68 8.39 -9.49
N ALA A 269 6.67 7.67 -8.37
CA ALA A 269 5.98 6.36 -8.31
C ALA A 269 4.45 6.52 -8.36
N PHE A 270 3.93 7.71 -8.08
CA PHE A 270 2.51 8.05 -8.23
C PHE A 270 2.06 8.04 -9.69
N LEU A 271 2.91 8.47 -10.63
CA LEU A 271 2.57 8.66 -12.04
C LEU A 271 2.02 7.40 -12.74
N PRO A 272 2.64 6.21 -12.65
CA PRO A 272 2.11 5.01 -13.30
C PRO A 272 0.67 4.67 -12.88
N LEU A 273 0.33 4.86 -11.60
CA LEU A 273 -1.03 4.63 -11.10
C LEU A 273 -1.98 5.69 -11.65
N ALA A 274 -1.59 6.97 -11.59
CA ALA A 274 -2.39 8.07 -12.13
C ALA A 274 -2.69 7.92 -13.63
N LEU A 275 -1.76 7.41 -14.43
CA LEU A 275 -1.93 7.21 -15.87
C LEU A 275 -3.01 6.18 -16.23
N VAL A 276 -3.30 5.22 -15.34
CA VAL A 276 -4.34 4.20 -15.56
C VAL A 276 -5.68 4.54 -14.89
N VAL A 277 -5.81 5.76 -14.35
CA VAL A 277 -7.03 6.26 -13.68
C VAL A 277 -7.47 5.34 -12.54
N VAL A 278 -6.88 5.51 -11.35
CA VAL A 278 -7.21 4.67 -10.19
C VAL A 278 -8.26 5.35 -9.33
N PRO A 279 -9.51 4.84 -9.26
CA PRO A 279 -10.51 5.40 -8.38
C PRO A 279 -10.17 5.11 -6.91
N VAL A 280 -10.45 6.07 -6.04
CA VAL A 280 -10.38 5.85 -4.59
C VAL A 280 -11.78 5.45 -4.14
N ASN A 281 -12.03 4.15 -4.00
CA ASN A 281 -13.37 3.64 -3.65
C ASN A 281 -13.64 3.69 -2.14
N ASP A 282 -12.62 3.43 -1.32
CA ASP A 282 -12.71 3.47 0.14
C ASP A 282 -12.06 4.76 0.67
N LEU A 283 -12.86 5.84 0.65
CA LEU A 283 -12.42 7.16 1.10
C LEU A 283 -12.03 7.17 2.60
N PRO A 284 -12.75 6.51 3.53
CA PRO A 284 -12.31 6.38 4.92
C PRO A 284 -10.93 5.75 5.08
N LEU A 285 -10.65 4.65 4.36
CA LEU A 285 -9.33 4.03 4.32
C LEU A 285 -8.29 5.00 3.79
N TYR A 286 -8.57 5.63 2.65
CA TYR A 286 -7.65 6.56 2.01
C TYR A 286 -7.28 7.76 2.89
N ILE A 287 -8.28 8.43 3.48
CA ILE A 287 -8.10 9.56 4.40
C ILE A 287 -7.33 9.12 5.64
N THR A 288 -7.63 7.93 6.18
CA THR A 288 -6.92 7.39 7.35
C THR A 288 -5.43 7.25 7.04
N VAL A 289 -5.07 6.58 5.94
CA VAL A 289 -3.65 6.37 5.60
C VAL A 289 -2.93 7.71 5.35
N LEU A 290 -3.55 8.64 4.61
CA LEU A 290 -2.96 9.98 4.39
C LEU A 290 -2.80 10.76 5.70
N SER A 291 -3.77 10.69 6.60
CA SER A 291 -3.71 11.36 7.90
C SER A 291 -2.57 10.82 8.76
N PHE A 292 -2.36 9.50 8.76
CA PHE A 292 -1.22 8.89 9.45
C PHE A 292 0.12 9.21 8.77
N ALA A 293 0.18 9.26 7.44
CA ALA A 293 1.38 9.69 6.72
C ALA A 293 1.76 11.14 7.05
N ALA A 294 0.76 12.02 7.16
CA ALA A 294 0.93 13.42 7.57
C ALA A 294 1.38 13.50 9.02
N LEU A 295 0.75 12.75 9.93
CA LEU A 295 1.12 12.69 11.34
C LEU A 295 2.57 12.23 11.51
N VAL A 296 2.98 11.17 10.82
CA VAL A 296 4.37 10.67 10.85
C VAL A 296 5.33 11.74 10.34
N GLY A 297 5.03 12.41 9.21
CA GLY A 297 5.87 13.49 8.69
C GLY A 297 5.98 14.70 9.63
N ILE A 298 4.87 15.10 10.26
CA ILE A 298 4.83 16.20 11.24
C ILE A 298 5.64 15.84 12.49
N LEU A 299 5.42 14.64 13.05
CA LEU A 299 6.17 14.17 14.21
C LEU A 299 7.65 14.01 13.90
N TYR A 300 8.01 13.51 12.73
CA TYR A 300 9.39 13.42 12.27
C TYR A 300 10.06 14.80 12.26
N ALA A 301 9.43 15.80 11.64
CA ALA A 301 9.93 17.18 11.59
C ALA A 301 10.05 17.81 12.99
N ALA A 302 8.99 17.69 13.80
CA ALA A 302 8.92 18.22 15.15
C ALA A 302 9.97 17.61 16.07
N PHE A 303 10.19 16.30 15.98
CA PHE A 303 11.16 15.59 16.82
C PHE A 303 12.60 15.91 16.44
N ILE A 304 12.93 16.11 15.15
CA ILE A 304 14.27 16.61 14.78
C ILE A 304 14.50 18.00 15.36
N HIS A 305 13.50 18.88 15.27
CA HIS A 305 13.66 20.26 15.70
C HIS A 305 13.75 20.41 17.23
N TRP A 306 12.88 19.71 17.98
CA TRP A 306 12.77 19.85 19.44
C TRP A 306 13.41 18.73 20.26
N GLY A 307 13.94 17.68 19.63
CA GLY A 307 14.44 16.53 20.37
C GLY A 307 15.81 16.74 21.01
N GLY A 308 16.69 17.61 20.50
CA GLY A 308 17.97 17.85 21.15
C GLY A 308 17.91 18.91 22.27
N LYS A 309 18.72 18.72 23.31
CA LYS A 309 18.99 19.75 24.34
C LYS A 309 20.13 20.65 23.89
N ASP A 310 20.17 21.88 24.41
CA ASP A 310 21.27 22.85 24.23
C ASP A 310 21.57 23.18 22.75
N GLY A 311 20.52 23.37 21.93
CA GLY A 311 20.65 23.73 20.52
C GLY A 311 21.07 22.59 19.59
N LYS A 312 21.09 21.35 20.08
CA LYS A 312 21.27 20.15 19.24
C LYS A 312 19.94 19.75 18.59
N HIS A 313 20.00 19.10 17.44
CA HIS A 313 18.84 18.59 16.70
C HIS A 313 18.93 17.07 16.54
N GLY A 314 17.79 16.38 16.56
CA GLY A 314 17.72 14.92 16.48
C GLY A 314 16.69 14.30 17.40
N PHE A 315 16.57 12.96 17.40
CA PHE A 315 15.52 12.24 18.12
C PHE A 315 15.95 11.72 19.49
N ASN A 316 15.20 12.03 20.53
CA ASN A 316 15.34 11.39 21.84
C ASN A 316 14.78 9.97 21.87
N ARG A 317 15.19 9.19 22.87
CA ARG A 317 14.69 7.82 23.10
C ARG A 317 13.17 7.68 23.00
N TRP A 318 12.43 8.56 23.67
CA TRP A 318 10.97 8.47 23.74
C TRP A 318 10.31 8.95 22.44
N GLN A 319 10.96 9.86 21.71
CA GLN A 319 10.52 10.30 20.38
C GLN A 319 10.67 9.18 19.34
N VAL A 320 11.75 8.41 19.40
CA VAL A 320 11.93 7.22 18.54
C VAL A 320 10.84 6.18 18.82
N PHE A 321 10.60 5.84 20.09
CA PHE A 321 9.59 4.84 20.43
C PHE A 321 8.15 5.34 20.21
N SER A 322 7.87 6.63 20.37
CA SER A 322 6.55 7.19 20.06
C SER A 322 6.26 7.18 18.55
N LEU A 323 7.25 7.45 17.68
CA LEU A 323 7.11 7.22 16.24
C LEU A 323 6.75 5.75 15.93
N GLY A 324 7.42 4.79 16.59
CA GLY A 324 7.04 3.38 16.47
C GLY A 324 5.64 3.07 16.98
N GLY A 325 5.23 3.71 18.08
CA GLY A 325 3.88 3.61 18.63
C GLY A 325 2.80 4.08 17.66
N VAL A 326 3.08 5.10 16.84
CA VAL A 326 2.15 5.57 15.78
C VAL A 326 1.85 4.46 14.79
N VAL A 327 2.83 3.61 14.43
CA VAL A 327 2.58 2.46 13.53
C VAL A 327 1.64 1.44 14.17
N LEU A 328 1.80 1.15 15.47
CA LEU A 328 0.88 0.25 16.17
C LEU A 328 -0.53 0.83 16.25
N VAL A 329 -0.66 2.14 16.51
CA VAL A 329 -1.95 2.84 16.51
C VAL A 329 -2.56 2.83 15.11
N TYR A 330 -1.77 3.09 14.07
CA TYR A 330 -2.19 3.02 12.67
C TYR A 330 -2.75 1.63 12.33
N VAL A 331 -1.98 0.57 12.62
CA VAL A 331 -2.43 -0.81 12.40
C VAL A 331 -3.71 -1.10 13.19
N GLY A 332 -3.78 -0.66 14.45
CA GLY A 332 -4.99 -0.83 15.28
C GLY A 332 -6.21 -0.10 14.71
N VAL A 333 -6.08 1.17 14.33
CA VAL A 333 -7.17 1.96 13.73
C VAL A 333 -7.61 1.35 12.40
N MET A 334 -6.66 0.90 11.57
CA MET A 334 -6.98 0.25 10.31
C MET A 334 -7.70 -1.08 10.53
N LEU A 335 -7.19 -1.96 11.39
CA LEU A 335 -7.78 -3.28 11.61
C LEU A 335 -9.10 -3.23 12.38
N LEU A 336 -9.25 -2.32 13.36
CA LEU A 336 -10.43 -2.27 14.24
C LEU A 336 -11.48 -1.26 13.76
N GLY A 337 -11.06 -0.12 13.23
CA GLY A 337 -11.94 0.98 12.87
C GLY A 337 -12.34 0.95 11.40
N VAL A 338 -11.35 0.98 10.50
CA VAL A 338 -11.58 1.12 9.06
C VAL A 338 -11.99 -0.22 8.42
N LEU A 339 -11.15 -1.24 8.57
CA LEU A 339 -11.34 -2.55 7.96
C LEU A 339 -12.23 -3.47 8.81
N GLN A 340 -12.40 -3.15 10.10
CA GLN A 340 -13.23 -3.89 11.06
C GLN A 340 -12.95 -5.41 11.10
N VAL A 341 -11.69 -5.81 10.90
CA VAL A 341 -11.21 -7.20 10.82
C VAL A 341 -11.45 -8.00 12.11
N LEU A 342 -11.29 -7.35 13.27
CA LEU A 342 -11.59 -7.96 14.58
C LEU A 342 -12.93 -7.47 15.16
N GLY A 343 -13.59 -6.56 14.44
CA GLY A 343 -14.88 -5.96 14.78
C GLY A 343 -16.06 -6.76 14.23
N GLY A 344 -16.01 -8.08 14.32
CA GLY A 344 -17.18 -8.91 14.17
C GLY A 344 -18.09 -8.73 15.38
N SER A 345 -19.02 -7.76 15.34
CA SER A 345 -20.28 -7.75 16.12
C SER A 345 -21.11 -6.46 16.06
N SER A 346 -20.84 -5.48 15.18
CA SER A 346 -21.71 -4.29 15.11
C SER A 346 -21.95 -3.69 13.72
N GLY A 347 -21.98 -4.52 12.68
CA GLY A 347 -22.67 -4.18 11.43
C GLY A 347 -24.13 -4.63 11.50
N GLU A 348 -25.05 -3.88 10.91
CA GLU A 348 -26.47 -4.26 10.83
C GLU A 348 -26.66 -5.61 10.13
N GLY A 349 -25.84 -5.94 9.11
CA GLY A 349 -25.78 -7.28 8.51
C GLY A 349 -25.43 -8.40 9.49
N ALA A 350 -24.53 -8.18 10.45
CA ALA A 350 -24.21 -9.19 11.48
C ALA A 350 -25.34 -9.34 12.51
N LYS A 351 -26.06 -8.25 12.81
CA LYS A 351 -27.28 -8.32 13.64
C LYS A 351 -28.38 -9.11 12.94
N LEU A 352 -28.56 -8.89 11.64
CA LEU A 352 -29.52 -9.63 10.82
C LEU A 352 -29.13 -11.10 10.71
N PHE A 353 -27.85 -11.41 10.43
CA PHE A 353 -27.35 -12.79 10.44
C PHE A 353 -27.74 -13.52 11.72
N LYS A 354 -27.43 -12.93 12.89
CA LYS A 354 -27.79 -13.49 14.20
C LYS A 354 -29.29 -13.55 14.46
N ALA A 355 -30.08 -12.67 13.86
CA ALA A 355 -31.53 -12.68 14.00
C ALA A 355 -32.19 -13.81 13.19
N PHE A 356 -31.59 -14.20 12.05
CA PHE A 356 -32.11 -15.26 11.18
C PHE A 356 -31.53 -16.65 11.46
N ASN A 357 -30.36 -16.71 12.10
CA ASN A 357 -29.75 -17.94 12.60
C ASN A 357 -30.49 -18.40 13.87
N GLN A 358 -31.46 -19.30 13.71
CA GLN A 358 -32.37 -19.71 14.76
C GLN A 358 -31.77 -20.75 15.70
N ASP A 359 -30.89 -21.60 15.18
CA ASP A 359 -30.24 -22.67 15.93
C ASP A 359 -28.89 -22.25 16.54
N GLN A 360 -28.46 -21.01 16.26
CA GLN A 360 -27.24 -20.39 16.75
C GLN A 360 -25.96 -21.16 16.38
N ASN A 361 -25.95 -21.79 15.21
CA ASN A 361 -24.74 -22.39 14.64
C ASN A 361 -23.85 -21.30 13.98
N ASP A 362 -22.75 -21.67 13.30
CA ASP A 362 -21.81 -20.69 12.73
C ASP A 362 -22.17 -20.23 11.29
N TYR A 363 -23.35 -20.62 10.77
CA TYR A 363 -23.80 -20.38 9.40
C TYR A 363 -25.31 -20.08 9.34
N LEU A 364 -25.86 -19.86 8.14
CA LEU A 364 -27.28 -19.94 7.87
C LEU A 364 -27.51 -21.15 6.98
N GLU A 365 -28.44 -22.01 7.38
CA GLU A 365 -28.97 -23.03 6.47
C GLU A 365 -29.82 -22.37 5.38
N GLU A 366 -30.02 -23.06 4.25
CA GLU A 366 -30.82 -22.62 3.11
C GLU A 366 -32.16 -21.96 3.53
N ARG A 367 -32.89 -22.60 4.47
CA ARG A 367 -34.19 -22.09 4.96
C ARG A 367 -34.07 -20.81 5.79
N GLU A 368 -32.96 -20.60 6.49
CA GLU A 368 -32.71 -19.39 7.28
C GLU A 368 -32.27 -18.25 6.38
N PHE A 369 -31.39 -18.56 5.42
CA PHE A 369 -30.96 -17.63 4.39
C PHE A 369 -32.14 -17.12 3.55
N TYR A 370 -33.02 -18.02 3.07
CA TYR A 370 -34.21 -17.62 2.29
C TYR A 370 -35.17 -16.73 3.06
N ARG A 371 -35.30 -16.93 4.37
CA ARG A 371 -36.09 -16.02 5.22
C ARG A 371 -35.44 -14.66 5.36
N ALA A 372 -34.11 -14.61 5.47
CA ALA A 372 -33.36 -13.37 5.57
C ALA A 372 -33.53 -12.51 4.31
N ILE A 373 -33.26 -13.08 3.13
CA ILE A 373 -33.37 -12.36 1.84
C ILE A 373 -34.80 -11.94 1.51
N ALA A 374 -35.80 -12.77 1.84
CA ALA A 374 -37.21 -12.40 1.67
C ALA A 374 -37.63 -11.26 2.59
N ARG A 375 -37.12 -11.21 3.82
CA ARG A 375 -37.39 -10.11 4.76
C ARG A 375 -36.74 -8.80 4.33
N MET A 376 -35.60 -8.89 3.66
CA MET A 376 -34.86 -7.76 3.10
C MET A 376 -35.38 -7.31 1.73
N ASP A 377 -36.35 -8.02 1.16
CA ASP A 377 -36.96 -7.73 -0.15
C ASP A 377 -35.94 -7.63 -1.31
N PHE A 378 -34.92 -8.49 -1.28
CA PHE A 378 -33.88 -8.50 -2.32
C PHE A 378 -34.43 -8.78 -3.73
N PHE A 379 -35.47 -9.61 -3.83
CA PHE A 379 -36.15 -9.86 -5.11
C PHE A 379 -36.87 -8.60 -5.60
N GLY A 380 -37.59 -7.89 -4.73
CA GLY A 380 -38.22 -6.61 -5.04
C GLY A 380 -37.22 -5.54 -5.46
N ALA A 381 -36.04 -5.51 -4.85
CA ALA A 381 -34.97 -4.58 -5.21
C ALA A 381 -34.49 -4.75 -6.66
N TRP A 382 -34.45 -5.99 -7.16
CA TRP A 382 -34.04 -6.29 -8.54
C TRP A 382 -35.19 -6.17 -9.53
N ASN A 383 -36.43 -6.34 -9.05
CA ASN A 383 -37.64 -6.30 -9.85
C ASN A 383 -38.17 -4.86 -10.01
N HIS A 384 -37.58 -4.11 -10.94
CA HIS A 384 -37.93 -2.72 -11.16
C HIS A 384 -39.36 -2.51 -11.66
N ASN A 385 -39.87 -3.45 -12.47
CA ASN A 385 -41.22 -3.35 -13.01
C ASN A 385 -42.32 -3.87 -12.05
N HIS A 386 -41.92 -4.50 -10.93
CA HIS A 386 -42.76 -5.07 -9.88
C HIS A 386 -43.73 -6.16 -10.37
N ASP A 387 -43.33 -6.94 -11.37
CA ASP A 387 -44.07 -8.12 -11.84
C ASP A 387 -43.74 -9.37 -11.01
N GLN A 388 -44.09 -10.57 -11.46
CA GLN A 388 -43.87 -11.81 -10.69
C GLN A 388 -42.51 -12.47 -10.95
N SER A 389 -41.65 -11.84 -11.74
CA SER A 389 -40.41 -12.40 -12.27
C SER A 389 -39.33 -11.33 -12.47
N LEU A 390 -38.11 -11.75 -12.78
CA LEU A 390 -37.07 -10.86 -13.29
C LEU A 390 -36.85 -11.14 -14.77
N SER A 391 -36.82 -10.08 -15.57
CA SER A 391 -36.31 -10.13 -16.94
C SER A 391 -34.78 -10.26 -16.96
N GLU A 392 -34.21 -10.62 -18.11
CA GLU A 392 -32.74 -10.69 -18.27
C GLU A 392 -32.05 -9.35 -17.99
N ASP A 393 -32.69 -8.23 -18.36
CA ASP A 393 -32.14 -6.90 -18.13
C ASP A 393 -32.15 -6.53 -16.64
N GLU A 394 -33.24 -6.82 -15.93
CA GLU A 394 -33.34 -6.63 -14.46
C GLU A 394 -32.36 -7.52 -13.71
N TRP A 395 -32.24 -8.78 -14.11
CA TRP A 395 -31.25 -9.69 -13.54
C TRP A 395 -29.82 -9.16 -13.76
N ARG A 396 -29.48 -8.74 -14.99
CA ARG A 396 -28.14 -8.23 -15.31
C ARG A 396 -27.81 -6.95 -14.52
N ALA A 397 -28.78 -6.05 -14.38
CA ALA A 397 -28.64 -4.86 -13.55
C ALA A 397 -28.39 -5.25 -12.09
N GLY A 398 -29.22 -6.15 -11.56
CA GLY A 398 -29.11 -6.63 -10.19
C GLY A 398 -27.79 -7.33 -9.87
N ILE A 399 -27.29 -8.18 -10.78
CA ILE A 399 -25.96 -8.81 -10.66
C ILE A 399 -24.86 -7.75 -10.57
N SER A 400 -24.89 -6.74 -11.45
CA SER A 400 -23.89 -5.69 -11.48
C SER A 400 -23.93 -4.80 -10.23
N GLU A 401 -25.13 -4.51 -9.73
CA GLU A 401 -25.36 -3.55 -8.65
C GLU A 401 -25.20 -4.17 -7.27
N TYR A 402 -25.71 -5.39 -7.07
CA TYR A 402 -25.79 -6.03 -5.75
C TYR A 402 -24.78 -7.18 -5.57
N LEU A 403 -24.15 -7.68 -6.64
CA LEU A 403 -23.17 -8.79 -6.56
C LEU A 403 -21.81 -8.47 -7.21
N GLY A 404 -21.51 -7.20 -7.54
CA GLY A 404 -20.28 -6.80 -8.23
C GLY A 404 -18.96 -7.13 -7.50
N GLY A 405 -19.01 -7.43 -6.19
CA GLY A 405 -17.87 -7.87 -5.38
C GLY A 405 -17.59 -9.38 -5.44
N TYR A 406 -18.47 -10.19 -6.04
CA TYR A 406 -18.36 -11.65 -6.10
C TYR A 406 -17.71 -12.10 -7.41
N LYS A 407 -16.93 -13.19 -7.36
CA LYS A 407 -16.36 -13.85 -8.55
C LYS A 407 -17.44 -14.63 -9.29
N LEU A 408 -18.16 -13.95 -10.18
CA LEU A 408 -19.25 -14.50 -10.97
C LEU A 408 -18.77 -15.31 -12.18
N ASP A 409 -17.51 -15.74 -12.19
CA ASP A 409 -16.82 -16.50 -13.25
C ASP A 409 -17.54 -17.82 -13.65
N GLN A 410 -18.58 -18.23 -12.91
CA GLN A 410 -19.41 -19.42 -13.15
C GLN A 410 -20.91 -19.12 -13.39
N VAL A 411 -21.36 -17.87 -13.25
CA VAL A 411 -22.80 -17.51 -13.10
C VAL A 411 -23.26 -16.49 -14.16
N GLU A 412 -22.42 -16.16 -15.15
CA GLU A 412 -22.72 -15.12 -16.15
C GLU A 412 -23.90 -15.41 -17.10
N GLU A 413 -24.46 -16.61 -17.07
CA GLU A 413 -25.60 -16.93 -17.93
C GLU A 413 -26.91 -16.79 -17.14
N PHE A 414 -27.77 -15.86 -17.54
CA PHE A 414 -29.17 -15.76 -17.10
C PHE A 414 -29.89 -17.13 -17.10
N ARG A 415 -29.52 -18.00 -18.05
CA ARG A 415 -29.99 -19.39 -18.17
C ARG A 415 -29.61 -20.31 -17.02
N ALA A 416 -28.57 -19.99 -16.26
CA ALA A 416 -28.19 -20.75 -15.08
C ALA A 416 -29.18 -20.53 -13.93
N TRP A 417 -29.87 -19.38 -13.92
CA TRP A 417 -30.88 -19.04 -12.91
C TRP A 417 -32.29 -19.35 -13.42
N ASP A 418 -32.55 -19.24 -14.72
CA ASP A 418 -33.79 -19.69 -15.36
C ASP A 418 -33.82 -21.23 -15.49
N LEU A 419 -34.18 -21.90 -14.39
CA LEU A 419 -34.18 -23.37 -14.29
C LEU A 419 -35.24 -24.02 -15.17
N ASN A 420 -36.35 -23.32 -15.44
CA ASN A 420 -37.46 -23.84 -16.20
C ASN A 420 -37.41 -23.47 -17.70
N GLY A 421 -36.52 -22.54 -18.09
CA GLY A 421 -36.22 -22.17 -19.48
C GLY A 421 -37.29 -21.30 -20.13
N ASN A 422 -38.09 -20.57 -19.36
CA ASN A 422 -39.17 -19.72 -19.88
C ASN A 422 -38.71 -18.29 -20.21
N GLY A 423 -37.44 -17.96 -20.00
CA GLY A 423 -36.88 -16.63 -20.25
C GLY A 423 -37.17 -15.62 -19.13
N GLN A 424 -37.58 -16.08 -17.94
CA GLN A 424 -37.91 -15.27 -16.77
C GLN A 424 -37.39 -15.97 -15.51
N ILE A 425 -36.90 -15.19 -14.53
CA ILE A 425 -36.47 -15.75 -13.25
C ILE A 425 -37.59 -15.53 -12.22
N ALA A 426 -38.23 -16.60 -11.77
CA ALA A 426 -39.18 -16.54 -10.67
C ALA A 426 -38.45 -16.33 -9.32
N GLU A 427 -39.18 -15.89 -8.29
CA GLU A 427 -38.58 -15.65 -6.96
C GLU A 427 -37.86 -16.90 -6.39
N GLU A 428 -38.40 -18.10 -6.63
CA GLU A 428 -37.76 -19.35 -6.17
C GLU A 428 -36.43 -19.61 -6.89
N GLU A 429 -36.37 -19.37 -8.19
CA GLU A 429 -35.18 -19.49 -9.03
C GLU A 429 -34.13 -18.44 -8.63
N PHE A 430 -34.58 -17.22 -8.34
CA PHE A 430 -33.73 -16.15 -7.82
C PHE A 430 -33.05 -16.55 -6.51
N ARG A 431 -33.78 -17.13 -5.56
CA ARG A 431 -33.22 -17.52 -4.25
C ARG A 431 -32.14 -18.59 -4.38
N GLN A 432 -32.36 -19.59 -5.24
CA GLN A 432 -31.41 -20.66 -5.50
C GLN A 432 -30.17 -20.14 -6.24
N GLY A 433 -30.37 -19.31 -7.26
CA GLY A 433 -29.29 -18.64 -7.98
C GLY A 433 -28.45 -17.76 -7.05
N LEU A 434 -29.10 -16.96 -6.21
CA LEU A 434 -28.44 -16.07 -5.24
C LEU A 434 -27.62 -16.86 -4.21
N LEU A 435 -28.16 -17.97 -3.69
CA LEU A 435 -27.43 -18.87 -2.81
C LEU A 435 -26.15 -19.39 -3.51
N SER A 436 -26.26 -19.87 -4.74
CA SER A 436 -25.13 -20.40 -5.51
C SER A 436 -24.05 -19.34 -5.81
N ALA A 437 -24.44 -18.08 -5.95
CA ALA A 437 -23.50 -16.98 -6.21
C ALA A 437 -22.75 -16.52 -4.95
N ILE A 438 -23.35 -16.71 -3.77
CA ILE A 438 -22.83 -16.20 -2.49
C ILE A 438 -22.09 -17.27 -1.71
N ASP A 439 -22.47 -18.55 -1.86
CA ASP A 439 -21.79 -19.70 -1.27
C ASP A 439 -20.43 -19.93 -1.95
N ILE A 440 -19.39 -19.29 -1.43
CA ILE A 440 -18.06 -19.24 -2.05
C ILE A 440 -17.36 -20.60 -1.98
N ASP A 441 -17.64 -21.40 -0.94
CA ASP A 441 -17.02 -22.70 -0.73
C ASP A 441 -17.89 -23.89 -1.17
N SER A 442 -19.08 -23.62 -1.69
CA SER A 442 -20.04 -24.56 -2.29
C SER A 442 -20.45 -25.68 -1.31
N ASN A 443 -20.59 -25.34 -0.03
CA ASN A 443 -20.92 -26.28 1.03
C ASN A 443 -22.44 -26.30 1.38
N GLY A 444 -23.23 -25.42 0.76
CA GLY A 444 -24.67 -25.26 1.00
C GLY A 444 -25.03 -24.47 2.26
N GLN A 445 -24.07 -23.78 2.86
CA GLN A 445 -24.19 -23.04 4.12
C GLN A 445 -23.62 -21.63 3.94
N ILE A 446 -24.32 -20.61 4.45
CA ILE A 446 -23.87 -19.22 4.34
C ILE A 446 -23.22 -18.78 5.64
N SER A 447 -21.92 -18.54 5.63
CA SER A 447 -21.18 -18.01 6.78
C SER A 447 -21.57 -16.55 7.11
N GLU A 448 -21.28 -16.11 8.33
CA GLU A 448 -21.50 -14.71 8.74
C GLU A 448 -20.78 -13.73 7.80
N SER A 449 -19.57 -14.08 7.34
CA SER A 449 -18.81 -13.28 6.38
C SER A 449 -19.48 -13.17 5.02
N GLU A 450 -20.03 -14.26 4.49
CA GLU A 450 -20.71 -14.26 3.18
C GLU A 450 -22.00 -13.44 3.24
N PHE A 451 -22.77 -13.59 4.31
CA PHE A 451 -23.99 -12.81 4.53
C PHE A 451 -23.70 -11.32 4.75
N VAL A 452 -22.69 -10.98 5.55
CA VAL A 452 -22.31 -9.59 5.80
C VAL A 452 -21.77 -8.91 4.53
N ASN A 453 -21.07 -9.64 3.67
CA ASN A 453 -20.64 -9.13 2.37
C ASN A 453 -21.83 -8.87 1.44
N LEU A 454 -22.81 -9.79 1.38
CA LEU A 454 -24.04 -9.60 0.61
C LEU A 454 -24.78 -8.35 1.09
N TYR A 455 -24.92 -8.20 2.41
CA TYR A 455 -25.56 -7.05 3.04
C TYR A 455 -24.86 -5.73 2.67
N LYS A 456 -23.52 -5.73 2.65
CA LYS A 456 -22.72 -4.54 2.30
C LYS A 456 -22.87 -4.15 0.84
N GLU A 457 -22.85 -5.09 -0.10
CA GLU A 457 -23.12 -4.79 -1.51
C GLU A 457 -24.59 -4.36 -1.69
N GLY A 458 -25.51 -5.02 -1.00
CA GLY A 458 -26.92 -4.67 -0.81
C GLY A 458 -27.23 -3.20 -0.54
N HIS A 459 -26.46 -2.58 0.36
CA HIS A 459 -26.68 -1.22 0.84
C HIS A 459 -25.78 -0.16 0.22
N LYS A 460 -24.81 -0.53 -0.62
CA LYS A 460 -24.02 0.44 -1.39
C LYS A 460 -24.84 1.11 -2.50
N SER A 461 -25.96 0.51 -2.92
CA SER A 461 -26.85 1.04 -3.96
C SER A 461 -27.95 1.97 -3.43
N GLU A 462 -28.21 1.98 -2.12
CA GLU A 462 -29.23 2.86 -1.50
C GLU A 462 -28.70 4.25 -1.08
N ASN A 463 -27.38 4.51 -1.17
CA ASN A 463 -26.74 5.80 -0.89
C ASN A 463 -25.94 6.29 -2.10
#